data_AF-A0A353C3F7-F1
#
_entry.id   AF-A0A353C3F7-F1
#
_cell.length_a   1.000
_cell.length_b   1.000
_cell.length_c   1.000
_cell.angle_alpha   90.00
_cell.angle_beta   90.00
_cell.angle_gamma   90.00
#
_symmetry.space_group_name_H-M   'P 1'
#
loop_
_entity.id
_entity.type
_entity.pdbx_description
1 polymer ?
#
loop_
_entity_poly.entity_id
_entity_poly.type
_entity_poly.pdbx_seq_one_letter_code
_entity_poly.pdbx_strand_id
1 'polypeptide(L)'
;MQVIVQKFGGTSVATQEGRENVARKVKEAVNNGYGVVVVVSAMGRNGDPYATDTLIGLARNVLKQIKPRELDLLMSCGENISTVVTVQTLKSHGIEAAAFTGGQAGIITDHHFNNARIIEIKPDNLWKCIESGKVAVVAGFQGITTDGEVTTLGRGGSDTSASALGVAIHA
;
A
#
# COMPACT_ATOMS: atom_id res chain seq x y z
N MET A 1 11.75 -20.44 0.49
CA MET A 1 12.10 -19.01 0.30
C MET A 1 11.72 -18.29 1.57
N GLN A 2 12.64 -17.56 2.20
CA GLN A 2 12.28 -16.67 3.32
C GLN A 2 11.64 -15.41 2.76
N VAL A 3 10.60 -14.91 3.40
CA VAL A 3 9.87 -13.71 2.97
C VAL A 3 10.03 -12.63 4.02
N ILE A 4 10.08 -11.38 3.60
CA ILE A 4 10.09 -10.23 4.51
C ILE A 4 9.06 -9.19 4.07
N VAL A 5 8.32 -8.66 5.05
CA VAL A 5 7.46 -7.50 4.85
C VAL A 5 8.16 -6.23 5.34
N GLN A 6 8.32 -5.25 4.48
CA GLN A 6 8.91 -3.95 4.81
C GLN A 6 7.88 -2.84 4.64
N LYS A 7 7.53 -2.15 5.73
CA LYS A 7 6.60 -1.02 5.69
C LYS A 7 7.34 0.31 5.65
N PHE A 8 6.93 1.20 4.76
CA PHE A 8 7.42 2.58 4.66
C PHE A 8 6.29 3.58 4.82
N GLY A 9 6.40 4.46 5.83
CA GLY A 9 5.42 5.52 6.06
C GLY A 9 5.55 6.67 5.07
N GLY A 10 4.57 7.58 5.04
CA GLY A 10 4.51 8.67 4.06
C GLY A 10 5.75 9.56 4.04
N THR A 11 6.39 9.80 5.20
CA THR A 11 7.65 10.55 5.28
C THR A 11 8.82 9.85 4.57
N SER A 12 8.84 8.52 4.54
CA SER A 12 9.87 7.74 3.85
C SER A 12 9.74 7.79 2.34
N VAL A 13 8.54 8.05 1.82
CA VAL A 13 8.24 8.02 0.37
C VAL A 13 7.94 9.40 -0.23
N ALA A 14 7.88 10.44 0.60
CA ALA A 14 7.56 11.81 0.17
C ALA A 14 8.63 12.42 -0.74
N THR A 15 9.90 12.29 -0.40
CA THR A 15 11.01 12.92 -1.15
C THR A 15 11.74 11.90 -2.02
N GLN A 16 12.45 12.39 -3.04
CA GLN A 16 13.32 11.54 -3.85
C GLN A 16 14.37 10.81 -3.00
N GLU A 17 15.08 11.54 -2.14
CA GLU A 17 16.07 10.96 -1.21
C GLU A 17 15.46 9.89 -0.30
N GLY A 18 14.23 10.11 0.19
CA GLY A 18 13.50 9.11 0.97
C GLY A 18 13.26 7.83 0.16
N ARG A 19 12.80 7.97 -1.08
CA ARG A 19 12.55 6.82 -1.96
C ARG A 19 13.83 6.10 -2.39
N GLU A 20 14.95 6.81 -2.56
CA GLU A 20 16.26 6.20 -2.79
C GLU A 20 16.71 5.37 -1.58
N ASN A 21 16.48 5.86 -0.37
CA ASN A 21 16.72 5.09 0.86
C ASN A 21 15.82 3.85 0.97
N VAL A 22 14.56 3.95 0.54
CA VAL A 22 13.67 2.78 0.42
C VAL A 22 14.25 1.76 -0.56
N ALA A 23 14.65 2.19 -1.76
CA ALA A 23 15.23 1.31 -2.76
C ALA A 23 16.50 0.61 -2.26
N ARG A 24 17.37 1.31 -1.52
CA ARG A 24 18.55 0.71 -0.90
C ARG A 24 18.20 -0.42 0.07
N LYS A 25 17.23 -0.20 0.96
CA LYS A 25 16.79 -1.21 1.95
C LYS A 25 16.13 -2.43 1.30
N VAL A 26 15.33 -2.19 0.26
CA VAL A 26 14.71 -3.27 -0.51
C VAL A 26 15.78 -4.07 -1.26
N LYS A 27 16.75 -3.40 -1.89
CA LYS A 27 17.87 -4.04 -2.59
C LYS A 27 18.69 -4.93 -1.67
N GLU A 28 18.96 -4.45 -0.46
CA GLU A 28 19.68 -5.22 0.57
C GLU A 28 18.94 -6.52 0.92
N ALA A 29 17.61 -6.46 1.13
CA ALA A 29 16.80 -7.65 1.38
C ALA A 29 16.79 -8.62 0.18
N VAL A 30 16.63 -8.10 -1.04
CA VAL A 30 16.68 -8.93 -2.26
C VAL A 30 18.05 -9.61 -2.40
N ASN A 31 19.15 -8.88 -2.19
CA ASN A 31 20.52 -9.43 -2.26
C ASN A 31 20.78 -10.51 -1.20
N ASN A 32 20.09 -10.42 -0.06
CA ASN A 32 20.15 -11.43 1.00
C ASN A 32 19.25 -12.66 0.71
N GLY A 33 18.60 -12.72 -0.46
CA GLY A 33 17.82 -13.87 -0.91
C GLY A 33 16.38 -13.92 -0.40
N TYR A 34 15.84 -12.81 0.13
CA TYR A 34 14.46 -12.74 0.58
C TYR A 34 13.49 -12.52 -0.59
N GLY A 35 12.31 -13.15 -0.53
CA GLY A 35 11.12 -12.66 -1.21
C GLY A 35 10.63 -11.41 -0.49
N VAL A 36 10.49 -10.29 -1.19
CA VAL A 36 10.19 -9.00 -0.54
C VAL A 36 8.79 -8.53 -0.88
N VAL A 37 8.01 -8.24 0.17
CA VAL A 37 6.76 -7.50 0.09
C VAL A 37 6.96 -6.14 0.74
N VAL A 38 6.74 -5.07 -0.01
CA VAL A 38 6.81 -3.69 0.46
C VAL A 38 5.39 -3.18 0.68
N VAL A 39 5.10 -2.60 1.84
CA VAL A 39 3.85 -1.88 2.10
C VAL A 39 4.17 -0.40 2.21
N VAL A 40 3.50 0.43 1.42
CA VAL A 40 3.68 1.90 1.49
C VAL A 40 2.44 2.57 2.06
N SER A 41 2.66 3.74 2.67
CA SER A 41 1.62 4.73 2.95
C SER A 41 1.58 5.79 1.85
N ALA A 42 0.51 6.59 1.81
CA ALA A 42 0.37 7.72 0.92
C ALA A 42 1.50 8.72 1.13
N MET A 43 1.96 9.32 0.03
CA MET A 43 3.06 10.29 0.03
C MET A 43 2.54 11.74 -0.04
N GLY A 44 3.44 12.69 0.23
CA GLY A 44 3.14 14.12 0.19
C GLY A 44 2.61 14.69 1.50
N ARG A 45 2.41 16.00 1.52
CA ARG A 45 1.82 16.77 2.61
C ARG A 45 0.68 17.61 2.07
N ASN A 46 -0.20 18.09 2.94
CA ASN A 46 -1.28 18.98 2.53
C ASN A 46 -0.73 20.18 1.73
N GLY A 47 -1.24 20.34 0.50
CA GLY A 47 -0.75 21.28 -0.50
C GLY A 47 -0.17 20.59 -1.72
N ASP A 48 0.37 19.37 -1.57
CA ASP A 48 0.80 18.55 -2.69
C ASP A 48 -0.42 18.00 -3.44
N PRO A 49 -0.44 18.03 -4.78
CA PRO A 49 -1.63 17.70 -5.58
C PRO A 49 -2.11 16.24 -5.43
N TYR A 50 -1.28 15.37 -4.85
CA TYR A 50 -1.54 13.94 -4.66
C TYR A 50 -1.65 13.53 -3.18
N ALA A 51 -1.50 14.46 -2.23
CA ALA A 51 -1.59 14.13 -0.81
C ALA A 51 -3.04 13.80 -0.42
N THR A 52 -3.23 12.83 0.47
CA THR A 52 -4.56 12.38 0.94
C THR A 52 -5.42 13.56 1.42
N ASP A 53 -4.85 14.46 2.23
CA ASP A 53 -5.58 15.64 2.73
C ASP A 53 -6.02 16.59 1.61
N THR A 54 -5.18 16.76 0.59
CA THR A 54 -5.48 17.60 -0.57
C THR A 54 -6.59 16.97 -1.42
N LEU A 55 -6.52 15.66 -1.66
CA LEU A 55 -7.58 14.92 -2.36
C LEU A 55 -8.93 15.02 -1.62
N ILE A 56 -8.94 14.82 -0.30
CA ILE A 56 -10.13 14.99 0.53
C ILE A 56 -10.67 16.43 0.42
N GLY A 57 -9.77 17.43 0.41
CA GLY A 57 -10.13 18.83 0.21
C GLY A 57 -10.89 19.09 -1.08
N LEU A 58 -10.48 18.47 -2.19
CA LEU A 58 -11.17 18.59 -3.49
C LEU A 58 -12.64 18.17 -3.38
N ALA A 59 -12.91 17.01 -2.78
CA ALA A 59 -14.27 16.52 -2.62
C ALA A 59 -15.08 17.37 -1.62
N ARG A 60 -14.48 17.79 -0.49
CA ARG A 60 -15.15 18.63 0.52
C ARG A 60 -15.52 20.01 0.01
N ASN A 61 -14.77 20.54 -0.96
CA ASN A 61 -15.09 21.80 -1.62
C ASN A 61 -16.34 21.72 -2.50
N VAL A 62 -16.69 20.52 -2.99
CA VAL A 62 -17.94 20.26 -3.73
C VAL A 62 -19.10 20.01 -2.76
N LEU A 63 -18.91 19.07 -1.82
CA LEU A 63 -19.89 18.75 -0.79
C LEU A 63 -19.17 18.45 0.54
N LYS A 64 -19.46 19.24 1.57
CA LYS A 64 -18.80 19.13 2.88
C LYS A 64 -18.91 17.73 3.50
N GLN A 65 -20.07 17.09 3.34
CA GLN A 65 -20.35 15.75 3.88
C GLN A 65 -20.11 14.68 2.80
N ILE A 66 -18.95 14.04 2.86
CA ILE A 66 -18.61 12.92 1.99
C ILE A 66 -19.14 11.63 2.64
N LYS A 67 -19.84 10.79 1.87
CA LYS A 67 -20.28 9.48 2.34
C LYS A 67 -19.04 8.60 2.62
N PRO A 68 -19.02 7.77 3.68
CA PRO A 68 -17.87 6.93 4.03
C PRO A 68 -17.30 6.11 2.88
N ARG A 69 -18.16 5.47 2.09
CA ARG A 69 -17.76 4.68 0.91
C ARG A 69 -16.98 5.49 -0.13
N GLU A 70 -17.44 6.70 -0.44
CA GLU A 70 -16.74 7.58 -1.40
C GLU A 70 -15.42 8.11 -0.83
N LEU A 71 -15.38 8.32 0.49
CA LEU A 71 -14.17 8.76 1.17
C LEU A 71 -13.09 7.67 1.13
N ASP A 72 -13.44 6.41 1.38
CA ASP A 72 -12.51 5.28 1.28
C ASP A 72 -11.92 5.14 -0.12
N LEU A 73 -12.77 5.20 -1.14
CA LEU A 73 -12.34 5.17 -2.54
C LEU A 73 -11.35 6.33 -2.82
N LEU A 74 -11.67 7.55 -2.40
CA LEU A 74 -10.82 8.72 -2.59
C LEU A 74 -9.48 8.60 -1.85
N MET A 75 -9.48 8.12 -0.61
CA MET A 75 -8.26 7.96 0.19
C MET A 75 -7.33 6.88 -0.38
N SER A 76 -7.89 5.81 -0.98
CA SER A 76 -7.09 4.77 -1.65
C SER A 76 -6.22 5.31 -2.79
N CYS A 77 -6.63 6.41 -3.43
CA CYS A 77 -5.88 7.02 -4.53
C CYS A 77 -4.48 7.47 -4.08
N GLY A 78 -4.35 8.05 -2.89
CA GLY A 78 -3.05 8.50 -2.36
C GLY A 78 -2.07 7.33 -2.18
N GLU A 79 -2.56 6.21 -1.68
CA GLU A 79 -1.80 4.98 -1.51
C GLU A 79 -1.41 4.34 -2.85
N ASN A 80 -2.34 4.32 -3.81
CA ASN A 80 -2.10 3.80 -5.16
C ASN A 80 -1.01 4.62 -5.89
N ILE A 81 -1.08 5.95 -5.78
CA ILE A 81 -0.06 6.85 -6.35
C ILE A 81 1.31 6.54 -5.73
N SER A 82 1.40 6.47 -4.40
CA SER A 82 2.67 6.16 -3.74
C SER A 82 3.22 4.79 -4.15
N THR A 83 2.34 3.79 -4.26
CA THR A 83 2.71 2.42 -4.67
C THR A 83 3.35 2.41 -6.05
N VAL A 84 2.74 3.08 -7.04
CA VAL A 84 3.27 3.16 -8.40
C VAL A 84 4.61 3.91 -8.42
N VAL A 85 4.72 5.03 -7.70
CA VAL A 85 5.97 5.81 -7.61
C VAL A 85 7.10 5.00 -6.97
N THR A 86 6.81 4.23 -5.93
CA THR A 86 7.77 3.31 -5.31
C THR A 86 8.20 2.22 -6.29
N VAL A 87 7.28 1.60 -7.04
CA VAL A 87 7.62 0.61 -8.07
C VAL A 87 8.56 1.20 -9.13
N GLN A 88 8.28 2.41 -9.63
CA GLN A 88 9.16 3.07 -10.60
C GLN A 88 10.54 3.36 -10.00
N THR A 89 10.59 3.74 -8.73
CA THR A 89 11.86 3.98 -8.02
C THR A 89 12.67 2.68 -7.84
N LEU A 90 12.03 1.55 -7.53
CA LEU A 90 12.72 0.26 -7.45
C LEU A 90 13.27 -0.17 -8.82
N LYS A 91 12.46 -0.03 -9.87
CA LYS A 91 12.86 -0.37 -11.24
C LYS A 91 14.04 0.47 -11.74
N SER A 92 14.09 1.76 -11.41
CA SER A 92 15.24 2.60 -11.77
C SER A 92 16.55 2.17 -11.09
N HIS A 93 16.47 1.35 -10.04
CA HIS A 93 17.63 0.77 -9.34
C HIS A 93 17.93 -0.69 -9.76
N GLY A 94 17.29 -1.15 -10.84
CA GLY A 94 17.44 -2.50 -11.38
C GLY A 94 16.70 -3.58 -10.58
N ILE A 95 15.70 -3.20 -9.79
CA ILE A 95 14.90 -4.12 -8.98
C ILE A 95 13.55 -4.29 -9.66
N GLU A 96 13.29 -5.49 -10.18
CA GLU A 96 11.98 -5.81 -10.75
C GLU A 96 10.90 -5.81 -9.67
N ALA A 97 9.82 -5.05 -9.91
CA ALA A 97 8.75 -4.84 -8.94
C ALA A 97 7.38 -4.72 -9.62
N ALA A 98 6.32 -5.07 -8.89
CA ALA A 98 4.93 -4.93 -9.33
C ALA A 98 4.06 -4.28 -8.25
N ALA A 99 3.10 -3.46 -8.68
CA ALA A 99 2.16 -2.75 -7.81
C ALA A 99 0.90 -3.57 -7.56
N PHE A 100 0.39 -3.52 -6.34
CA PHE A 100 -0.87 -4.14 -5.93
C PHE A 100 -1.68 -3.16 -5.07
N THR A 101 -2.98 -3.07 -5.30
CA THR A 101 -3.90 -2.51 -4.30
C THR A 101 -4.00 -3.46 -3.10
N GLY A 102 -4.54 -3.00 -1.96
CA GLY A 102 -4.79 -3.87 -0.81
C GLY A 102 -5.70 -5.06 -1.16
N GLY A 103 -6.73 -4.83 -1.98
CA GLY A 103 -7.59 -5.90 -2.49
C GLY A 103 -6.87 -6.88 -3.42
N GLN A 104 -6.01 -6.40 -4.33
CA GLN A 104 -5.21 -7.27 -5.20
C GLN A 104 -4.14 -8.06 -4.42
N ALA A 105 -3.67 -7.53 -3.30
CA ALA A 105 -2.81 -8.21 -2.33
C ALA A 105 -3.58 -9.23 -1.47
N GLY A 106 -4.90 -9.30 -1.62
CA GLY A 106 -5.76 -10.27 -0.96
C GLY A 106 -6.35 -9.82 0.37
N ILE A 107 -6.26 -8.55 0.75
CA ILE A 107 -6.84 -8.06 2.00
C ILE A 107 -8.35 -7.91 1.83
N ILE A 108 -9.10 -8.85 2.40
CA ILE A 108 -10.56 -8.87 2.36
C ILE A 108 -11.10 -8.27 3.66
N THR A 109 -12.07 -7.38 3.56
CA THR A 109 -12.62 -6.62 4.69
C THR A 109 -14.15 -6.70 4.78
N ASP A 110 -14.69 -6.25 5.92
CA ASP A 110 -16.10 -5.95 6.07
C ASP A 110 -16.49 -4.55 5.51
N HIS A 111 -17.78 -4.24 5.49
CA HIS A 111 -18.32 -2.98 4.95
C HIS A 111 -18.27 -1.79 5.92
N HIS A 112 -17.50 -1.86 7.01
CA HIS A 112 -17.37 -0.74 7.96
C HIS A 112 -16.42 0.34 7.42
N PHE A 113 -16.83 1.04 6.36
CA PHE A 113 -16.04 2.09 5.70
C PHE A 113 -15.41 3.09 6.67
N ASN A 114 -14.23 3.61 6.32
CA ASN A 114 -13.30 4.40 7.13
C ASN A 114 -12.62 3.66 8.31
N ASN A 115 -13.09 2.47 8.69
CA ASN A 115 -12.54 1.71 9.82
C ASN A 115 -12.86 0.20 9.70
N ALA A 116 -12.65 -0.35 8.50
CA ALA A 116 -13.02 -1.70 8.18
C ALA A 116 -12.11 -2.71 8.88
N ARG A 117 -12.65 -3.89 9.19
CA ARG A 117 -11.90 -4.99 9.78
C ARG A 117 -11.48 -5.97 8.70
N ILE A 118 -10.25 -6.46 8.78
CA ILE A 118 -9.78 -7.56 7.94
C ILE A 118 -10.51 -8.83 8.37
N ILE A 119 -11.22 -9.46 7.45
CA ILE A 119 -11.93 -10.73 7.68
C ILE A 119 -11.11 -11.92 7.19
N GLU A 120 -10.31 -11.74 6.13
CA GLU A 120 -9.55 -12.80 5.48
C GLU A 120 -8.39 -12.19 4.68
N ILE A 121 -7.30 -12.94 4.50
CA ILE A 121 -6.22 -12.58 3.58
C ILE A 121 -5.96 -13.73 2.60
N LYS A 122 -5.99 -13.44 1.30
CA LYS A 122 -5.69 -14.38 0.19
C LYS A 122 -4.49 -13.91 -0.63
N PRO A 123 -3.24 -14.18 -0.18
CA PRO A 123 -2.05 -13.55 -0.73
C PRO A 123 -1.52 -14.21 -2.01
N ASP A 124 -2.35 -14.95 -2.75
CA ASP A 124 -1.96 -15.72 -3.94
C ASP A 124 -1.21 -14.90 -4.99
N ASN A 125 -1.65 -13.66 -5.21
CA ASN A 125 -1.00 -12.75 -6.15
C ASN A 125 0.38 -12.29 -5.66
N LEU A 126 0.55 -12.14 -4.34
CA LEU A 126 1.84 -11.79 -3.76
C LEU A 126 2.82 -12.94 -3.92
N TRP A 127 2.40 -14.18 -3.62
CA TRP A 127 3.22 -15.39 -3.82
C TRP A 127 3.67 -15.53 -5.27
N LYS A 128 2.75 -15.45 -6.23
CA LYS A 128 3.08 -15.48 -7.67
C LYS A 128 4.10 -14.40 -8.05
N CYS A 129 4.00 -13.21 -7.47
CA CYS A 129 4.93 -12.10 -7.72
C CYS A 129 6.34 -12.45 -7.21
N ILE A 130 6.46 -12.81 -5.93
CA ILE A 130 7.77 -13.06 -5.30
C ILE A 130 8.44 -14.34 -5.83
N GLU A 131 7.68 -15.38 -6.15
CA GLU A 131 8.19 -16.60 -6.81
C GLU A 131 8.72 -16.32 -8.22
N SER A 132 8.20 -15.28 -8.90
CA SER A 132 8.73 -14.81 -10.19
C SER A 132 9.99 -13.92 -10.06
N GLY A 133 10.54 -13.79 -8.85
CA GLY A 133 11.74 -12.99 -8.56
C GLY A 133 11.49 -11.48 -8.49
N LYS A 134 10.23 -11.06 -8.32
CA LYS A 134 9.85 -9.63 -8.26
C LYS A 134 9.53 -9.21 -6.83
N VAL A 135 9.74 -7.93 -6.54
CA VAL A 135 9.24 -7.29 -5.31
C VAL A 135 7.76 -6.94 -5.47
N ALA A 136 6.93 -7.37 -4.54
CA ALA A 136 5.52 -6.95 -4.50
C ALA A 136 5.39 -5.66 -3.69
N VAL A 137 4.91 -4.58 -4.30
CA VAL A 137 4.66 -3.30 -3.61
C VAL A 137 3.15 -3.12 -3.45
N VAL A 138 2.70 -3.05 -2.21
CA VAL A 138 1.29 -3.03 -1.83
C VAL A 138 0.89 -1.67 -1.30
N ALA A 139 -0.21 -1.16 -1.81
CA ALA A 139 -0.91 0.00 -1.26
C ALA A 139 -1.48 -0.38 0.12
N GLY A 140 -0.90 0.15 1.19
CA GLY A 140 -1.35 -0.11 2.55
C GLY A 140 -2.68 0.59 2.87
N PHE A 141 -3.15 0.45 4.11
CA PHE A 141 -4.32 1.16 4.66
C PHE A 141 -5.67 0.79 4.03
N GLN A 142 -5.69 0.09 2.90
CA GLN A 142 -6.89 -0.29 2.17
C GLN A 142 -7.07 -1.81 2.07
N GLY A 143 -8.30 -2.23 1.79
CA GLY A 143 -8.71 -3.59 1.47
C GLY A 143 -9.90 -3.58 0.52
N ILE A 144 -10.49 -4.74 0.27
CA ILE A 144 -11.67 -4.89 -0.57
C ILE A 144 -12.75 -5.72 0.13
N THR A 145 -14.01 -5.32 -0.01
CA THR A 145 -15.13 -6.15 0.42
C THR A 145 -15.33 -7.32 -0.54
N THR A 146 -16.16 -8.29 -0.13
CA THR A 146 -16.48 -9.47 -0.95
C THR A 146 -17.27 -9.13 -2.23
N ASP A 147 -17.96 -7.99 -2.28
CA ASP A 147 -18.66 -7.45 -3.44
C ASP A 147 -17.84 -6.41 -4.23
N GLY A 148 -16.58 -6.17 -3.85
CA GLY A 148 -15.63 -5.41 -4.66
C GLY A 148 -15.48 -3.92 -4.31
N GLU A 149 -16.02 -3.48 -3.17
CA GLU A 149 -15.89 -2.10 -2.69
C GLU A 149 -14.54 -1.89 -2.01
N VAL A 150 -13.91 -0.75 -2.28
CA VAL A 150 -12.68 -0.35 -1.60
C VAL A 150 -13.03 0.15 -0.19
N THR A 151 -12.30 -0.35 0.81
CA THR A 151 -12.45 0.09 2.20
C THR A 151 -11.12 0.50 2.78
N THR A 152 -11.14 1.32 3.83
CA THR A 152 -9.94 1.68 4.58
C THR A 152 -9.97 1.17 6.02
N LEU A 153 -8.79 0.86 6.55
CA LEU A 153 -8.59 0.17 7.83
C LEU A 153 -8.49 1.12 9.04
N GLY A 154 -8.79 2.40 8.83
CA GLY A 154 -8.69 3.41 9.88
C GLY A 154 -7.24 3.79 10.26
N ARG A 155 -7.10 4.45 11.41
CA ARG A 155 -5.82 5.04 11.84
C ARG A 155 -4.74 3.96 12.00
N GLY A 156 -3.58 4.20 11.41
CA GLY A 156 -2.48 3.21 11.42
C GLY A 156 -2.68 2.05 10.44
N GLY A 157 -3.66 2.14 9.53
CA GLY A 157 -4.03 1.03 8.65
C GLY A 157 -2.91 0.48 7.79
N SER A 158 -1.90 1.27 7.37
CA SER A 158 -0.74 0.71 6.65
C SER A 158 0.12 -0.22 7.51
N ASP A 159 0.23 0.06 8.83
CA ASP A 159 0.92 -0.84 9.77
C ASP A 159 0.10 -2.11 9.99
N THR A 160 -1.23 -1.98 10.11
CA THR A 160 -2.16 -3.12 10.14
C THR A 160 -2.03 -3.98 8.88
N SER A 161 -2.00 -3.38 7.69
CA SER A 161 -1.78 -4.10 6.43
C SER A 161 -0.47 -4.88 6.45
N ALA A 162 0.63 -4.26 6.87
CA ALA A 162 1.93 -4.91 6.91
C ALA A 162 1.98 -6.09 7.89
N SER A 163 1.44 -5.90 9.10
CA SER A 163 1.38 -6.97 10.11
C SER A 163 0.52 -8.14 9.65
N ALA A 164 -0.66 -7.85 9.09
CA ALA A 164 -1.59 -8.89 8.66
C ALA A 164 -1.05 -9.66 7.44
N LEU A 165 -0.44 -8.98 6.47
CA LEU A 165 0.24 -9.62 5.35
C LEU A 165 1.43 -10.47 5.82
N GLY A 166 2.21 -10.00 6.80
CA GLY A 166 3.34 -10.75 7.36
C GLY A 166 2.90 -12.10 7.93
N VAL A 167 1.79 -12.11 8.69
CA VAL A 167 1.18 -13.35 9.19
C VAL A 167 0.73 -14.25 8.02
N ALA A 168 0.04 -13.68 7.02
CA ALA A 168 -0.54 -14.44 5.92
C ALA A 168 0.50 -15.06 4.96
N ILE A 169 1.70 -14.47 4.85
CA ILE A 169 2.77 -14.97 3.99
C ILE A 169 3.90 -15.65 4.77
N HIS A 170 3.74 -15.87 6.08
CA HIS A 170 4.74 -16.50 6.94
C HIS A 170 6.11 -15.82 6.88
N ALA A 171 6.11 -14.49 6.91
CA ALA A 171 7.31 -13.66 6.98
C ALA A 171 7.97 -13.67 8.36
#